data_AF-A0A382GF20-F1
#
_entry.id   AF-A0A382GF20-F1
#
_cell.length_a   1.000
_cell.length_b   1.000
_cell.length_c   1.000
_cell.angle_alpha   90.00
_cell.angle_beta   90.00
_cell.angle_gamma   90.00
#
_symmetry.space_group_name_H-M   'P 1'
#
loop_
_entity.id
_entity.type
_entity.pdbx_description
1 polymer ?
#
loop_
_entity_poly.entity_id
_entity_poly.type
_entity_poly.pdbx_seq_one_letter_code
_entity_poly.pdbx_strand_id
1 'polypeptide(L)'
;VFNTYAIFLVIWLSFFWAEQKYTFNKPIIIIKGALVLSDSYYKEYLLNNMDIEHGHLELNNILDELYKHPYIEAARSSYRYPDKIFIEISERVPFAIVNN
;
A
#
# COMPACT_ATOMS: atom_id res chain seq x y z
N VAL A 1 -30.39 -34.10 8.91
CA VAL A 1 -30.85 -32.69 8.91
C VAL A 1 -30.05 -31.83 9.89
N PHE A 2 -29.90 -32.18 11.17
CA PHE A 2 -29.12 -31.35 12.13
C PHE A 2 -27.65 -31.13 11.73
N ASN A 3 -26.98 -32.17 11.22
CA ASN A 3 -25.57 -32.07 10.81
C ASN A 3 -25.32 -31.15 9.62
N THR A 4 -26.27 -31.04 8.68
CA THR A 4 -26.10 -30.16 7.52
C THR A 4 -26.17 -28.68 7.93
N TYR A 5 -27.04 -28.33 8.88
CA TYR A 5 -27.10 -26.98 9.44
C TYR A 5 -25.82 -26.60 10.18
N ALA A 6 -25.23 -27.53 10.93
CA ALA A 6 -23.96 -27.28 11.61
C ALA A 6 -22.82 -26.98 10.62
N ILE A 7 -22.77 -27.70 9.49
CA ILE A 7 -21.78 -27.45 8.44
C ILE A 7 -21.96 -26.06 7.83
N PHE A 8 -23.20 -25.67 7.48
CA PHE A 8 -23.48 -24.32 6.98
C PHE A 8 -23.10 -23.23 7.99
N LEU A 9 -23.34 -23.46 9.28
CA LEU A 9 -22.98 -22.52 10.33
C LEU A 9 -21.47 -22.34 10.45
N VAL A 10 -20.69 -23.43 10.41
CA VAL A 10 -19.22 -23.35 10.46
C VAL A 10 -18.65 -22.63 9.24
N ILE A 11 -19.18 -22.89 8.05
CA ILE A 11 -18.79 -22.18 6.83
C ILE A 11 -19.12 -20.69 6.95
N TRP A 12 -20.34 -20.35 7.39
CA TRP A 12 -20.74 -18.96 7.61
C TRP A 12 -19.84 -18.26 8.63
N LEU A 13 -19.54 -18.92 9.75
CA LEU A 13 -18.71 -18.36 10.81
C LEU A 13 -17.28 -18.11 10.33
N SER A 14 -16.75 -18.98 9.46
CA SER A 14 -15.45 -18.81 8.81
C SER A 14 -15.42 -17.57 7.92
N PHE A 15 -16.44 -17.40 7.05
CA PHE A 15 -16.54 -16.21 6.19
C PHE A 15 -16.76 -14.93 7.00
N PHE A 16 -17.61 -14.96 8.03
CA PHE A 16 -17.82 -13.82 8.94
C PHE A 16 -16.52 -13.42 9.63
N TRP A 17 -15.73 -14.38 10.10
CA TRP A 17 -14.41 -14.11 10.68
C TRP A 17 -13.44 -13.52 9.66
N ALA A 18 -13.41 -14.04 8.45
CA ALA A 18 -12.54 -13.55 7.39
C ALA A 18 -12.90 -12.11 6.96
N GLU A 19 -14.18 -11.77 6.93
CA GLU A 19 -14.67 -10.42 6.65
C GLU A 19 -14.20 -9.40 7.71
N GLN A 20 -14.30 -9.75 8.99
CA GLN A 20 -13.81 -8.90 10.10
C GLN A 20 -12.29 -8.69 10.09
N LYS A 21 -11.56 -9.64 9.50
CA LYS A 21 -10.11 -9.56 9.33
C LYS A 21 -9.68 -8.83 8.07
N TYR A 22 -10.62 -8.39 7.24
CA TYR A 22 -10.35 -7.77 5.94
C TYR A 22 -9.50 -8.63 4.99
N THR A 23 -9.41 -9.95 5.24
CA THR A 23 -8.52 -10.90 4.54
C THR A 23 -8.66 -10.88 3.01
N PHE A 24 -9.81 -10.49 2.50
CA PHE A 24 -10.10 -10.44 1.06
C PHE A 24 -9.99 -9.04 0.44
N ASN A 25 -9.74 -8.00 1.25
CA ASN A 25 -9.65 -6.64 0.75
C ASN A 25 -8.23 -6.33 0.26
N LYS A 26 -8.14 -5.51 -0.79
CA LYS A 26 -6.85 -4.99 -1.24
C LYS A 26 -6.28 -4.03 -0.18
N PRO A 27 -4.97 -4.09 0.12
CA PRO A 27 -4.35 -3.20 1.10
C PRO A 27 -4.51 -1.74 0.67
N ILE A 28 -4.92 -0.89 1.62
CA ILE A 28 -5.09 0.53 1.39
C ILE A 28 -3.72 1.19 1.50
N ILE A 29 -3.24 1.80 0.42
CA ILE A 29 -1.98 2.53 0.39
C ILE A 29 -2.23 3.99 0.79
N ILE A 30 -1.51 4.45 1.82
CA ILE A 30 -1.58 5.82 2.33
C ILE A 30 -0.17 6.43 2.24
N ILE A 31 -0.03 7.50 1.46
CA ILE A 31 1.23 8.24 1.29
C ILE A 31 1.19 9.47 2.19
N LYS A 32 2.32 9.79 2.83
CA LYS A 32 2.49 10.97 3.69
C LYS A 32 3.90 11.55 3.52
N GLY A 33 4.03 12.85 3.75
CA GLY A 33 5.32 13.55 3.83
C GLY A 33 5.79 14.18 2.52
N ALA A 34 4.96 14.17 1.48
CA ALA A 34 5.22 14.92 0.26
C ALA A 34 5.04 16.43 0.52
N LEU A 35 6.00 17.25 0.08
CA LEU A 35 6.05 18.70 0.32
C LEU A 35 6.04 19.49 -1.00
N VAL A 36 6.79 19.02 -1.99
CA VAL A 36 7.03 19.58 -3.31
C VAL A 36 6.07 18.96 -4.32
N LEU A 37 5.93 17.64 -4.35
CA LEU A 37 4.93 16.95 -5.17
C LEU A 37 3.71 16.57 -4.33
N SER A 38 2.54 16.42 -4.95
CA SER A 38 1.35 16.02 -4.22
C SER A 38 1.34 14.52 -3.92
N ASP A 39 0.68 14.11 -2.84
CA ASP A 39 0.49 12.68 -2.52
C ASP A 39 -0.19 11.92 -3.68
N SER A 40 -1.06 12.61 -4.44
CA SER A 40 -1.73 12.04 -5.63
C SER A 40 -0.75 11.71 -6.76
N TYR A 41 0.29 12.54 -6.95
CA TYR A 41 1.31 12.31 -7.98
C TYR A 41 2.08 11.03 -7.69
N TYR A 42 2.55 10.84 -6.45
CA TYR A 42 3.25 9.62 -6.07
C TYR A 42 2.37 8.38 -6.16
N LYS A 43 1.07 8.52 -5.85
CA LYS A 43 0.12 7.42 -6.02
C LYS A 43 -0.02 7.02 -7.49
N GLU A 44 -0.13 7.99 -8.39
CA GLU A 44 -0.22 7.75 -9.84
C GLU A 44 1.09 7.20 -10.41
N TYR A 45 2.23 7.72 -9.98
CA TYR A 45 3.55 7.19 -10.34
C TYR A 45 3.69 5.71 -9.99
N LEU A 46 3.30 5.33 -8.77
CA LEU A 46 3.32 3.94 -8.33
C LEU A 46 2.33 3.07 -9.12
N LEU A 47 1.15 3.58 -9.47
CA LEU A 47 0.15 2.87 -10.28
C LEU A 47 0.61 2.64 -11.72
N ASN A 48 1.34 3.60 -12.30
CA ASN A 48 1.83 3.52 -13.67
C ASN A 48 3.08 2.64 -13.81
N ASN A 49 3.92 2.60 -12.77
CA ASN A 49 5.19 1.87 -12.81
C ASN A 49 5.15 0.50 -12.15
N MET A 50 4.18 0.24 -11.27
CA MET A 50 3.99 -1.09 -10.69
C MET A 50 2.75 -1.75 -11.28
N ASP A 51 2.89 -3.02 -11.64
CA ASP A 51 1.77 -3.86 -12.05
C ASP A 51 0.98 -4.31 -10.81
N ILE A 52 0.19 -3.39 -10.26
CA ILE A 52 -0.56 -3.57 -9.01
C ILE A 52 -1.73 -4.56 -9.19
N GLU A 53 -2.02 -5.01 -10.42
CA GLU A 53 -3.14 -5.91 -10.70
C GLU A 53 -2.91 -7.34 -10.22
N HIS A 54 -1.65 -7.80 -10.09
CA HIS A 54 -1.33 -9.20 -9.83
C HIS A 54 -0.67 -9.42 -8.48
N GLY A 55 -1.44 -9.18 -7.43
CA GLY A 55 -1.46 -10.00 -6.22
C GLY A 55 -0.10 -10.43 -5.66
N HIS A 56 0.73 -9.48 -5.23
CA HIS A 56 1.59 -9.52 -4.04
C HIS A 56 2.48 -8.27 -4.10
N LEU A 57 1.97 -7.17 -3.56
CA LEU A 57 2.76 -5.94 -3.39
C LEU A 57 3.77 -6.16 -2.27
N GLU A 58 4.97 -6.62 -2.63
CA GLU A 58 6.09 -6.62 -1.69
C GLU A 58 6.47 -5.17 -1.37
N LEU A 59 6.45 -4.84 -0.07
CA LEU A 59 6.80 -3.52 0.46
C LEU A 59 8.17 -3.02 -0.02
N ASN A 60 9.10 -3.93 -0.29
CA ASN A 60 10.44 -3.61 -0.79
C ASN A 60 10.40 -3.11 -2.24
N ASN A 61 9.61 -3.74 -3.11
CA ASN A 61 9.48 -3.32 -4.51
C ASN A 61 8.89 -1.90 -4.62
N ILE A 62 7.94 -1.58 -3.73
CA ILE A 62 7.38 -0.23 -3.63
C ILE A 62 8.48 0.79 -3.31
N LEU A 63 9.31 0.48 -2.32
CA LEU A 63 10.41 1.36 -1.91
C LEU A 63 11.44 1.51 -3.03
N ASP A 64 11.83 0.42 -3.68
CA ASP A 64 12.79 0.43 -4.78
C ASP A 64 12.31 1.31 -5.95
N GLU A 65 11.02 1.26 -6.27
CA GLU A 65 10.43 2.13 -7.29
C GLU A 65 10.40 3.59 -6.85
N LEU A 66 10.03 3.87 -5.61
CA LEU A 66 10.09 5.23 -5.03
C LEU A 66 11.52 5.80 -5.05
N TYR A 67 12.54 5.01 -4.74
CA TYR A 67 13.93 5.47 -4.72
C TYR A 67 14.50 5.79 -6.10
N LYS A 68 13.88 5.33 -7.20
CA LYS A 68 14.24 5.78 -8.56
C LYS A 68 13.86 7.23 -8.81
N HIS A 69 12.95 7.78 -8.03
CA HIS A 69 12.48 9.14 -8.21
C HIS A 69 13.50 10.17 -7.66
N PRO A 70 13.94 11.15 -8.46
CA PRO A 70 15.07 12.03 -8.10
C PRO A 70 14.80 12.93 -6.88
N TYR A 71 13.53 13.26 -6.63
CA TYR A 71 13.15 14.10 -5.50
C TYR A 71 13.07 13.35 -4.17
N ILE A 72 13.20 12.01 -4.15
CA ILE A 72 13.12 11.24 -2.92
C ILE A 72 14.50 11.16 -2.25
N GLU A 73 14.54 11.58 -0.99
CA GLU A 73 15.71 11.44 -0.13
C GLU A 73 15.66 10.13 0.64
N ALA A 74 14.53 9.91 1.32
CA ALA A 74 14.26 8.74 2.12
C ALA A 74 12.80 8.34 1.98
N ALA A 75 12.53 7.03 1.96
CA ALA A 75 11.20 6.48 1.99
C ALA A 75 11.14 5.33 2.99
N ARG A 76 10.07 5.29 3.79
CA ARG A 76 9.79 4.23 4.74
C ARG A 76 8.42 3.65 4.45
N SER A 77 8.36 2.34 4.28
CA SER A 77 7.10 1.62 4.20
C SER A 77 6.84 0.90 5.52
N SER A 78 5.59 0.89 5.97
CA SER A 78 5.17 0.15 7.16
C SER A 78 3.79 -0.45 6.95
N TYR A 79 3.62 -1.69 7.40
CA TYR A 79 2.33 -2.36 7.41
C TYR A 79 1.64 -2.11 8.75
N ARG A 80 0.39 -1.65 8.70
CA ARG A 80 -0.47 -1.47 9.86
C ARG A 80 -1.74 -2.29 9.66
N TYR A 81 -1.94 -3.25 10.57
CA TYR A 81 -3.16 -4.05 10.66
C TYR A 81 -4.41 -3.13 10.75
N PRO A 82 -5.55 -3.48 10.11
CA PRO A 82 -5.80 -4.74 9.43
C PRO A 82 -5.26 -4.84 8.00
N ASP A 83 -5.20 -3.77 7.19
CA ASP A 83 -4.68 -3.83 5.80
C ASP A 83 -4.30 -2.43 5.27
N LYS A 84 -3.46 -1.72 6.03
CA LYS A 84 -3.02 -0.37 5.66
C LYS A 84 -1.51 -0.37 5.44
N ILE A 85 -1.08 -0.04 4.24
CA ILE A 85 0.33 0.21 3.93
C ILE A 85 0.54 1.71 4.04
N PHE A 86 1.34 2.12 5.02
CA PHE A 86 1.78 3.49 5.19
C PHE A 86 3.12 3.67 4.51
N ILE A 87 3.18 4.61 3.58
CA ILE A 87 4.39 5.04 2.90
C ILE A 87 4.68 6.46 3.37
N GLU A 88 5.75 6.62 4.13
CA GLU A 88 6.25 7.92 4.57
C GLU A 88 7.43 8.29 3.67
N ILE A 89 7.32 9.44 3.02
CA ILE A 89 8.32 9.95 2.07
C ILE A 89 8.93 11.20 2.68
N SER A 90 10.24 11.33 2.54
CA SER A 90 10.97 12.58 2.76
C SER A 90 11.57 13.00 1.43
N GLU A 91 11.18 14.19 0.98
CA GLU A 91 11.70 14.77 -0.26
C GLU A 91 12.97 15.58 0.00
N ARG A 92 13.84 15.63 -1.00
CA ARG A 92 15.04 16.46 -0.99
C ARG A 92 14.65 17.92 -1.05
N VAL A 93 15.14 18.72 -0.11
CA VAL A 93 15.01 20.18 -0.18
C VAL A 93 15.95 20.70 -1.27
N PRO A 94 15.44 21.41 -2.29
CA PRO A 94 16.31 21.97 -3.33
C PRO A 94 17.20 23.06 -2.71
N PHE A 95 18.52 22.85 -2.72
CA PHE A 95 19.48 23.85 -2.24
C PHE A 95 19.96 24.80 -3.36
N ALA A 96 19.89 24.34 -4.62
CA ALA A 96 20.26 25.12 -5.79
C ALA A 96 19.53 24.58 -7.04
N ILE A 97 19.14 25.49 -7.93
CA ILE A 97 18.64 25.15 -9.27
C ILE A 97 19.85 25.20 -10.21
N VAL A 98 20.20 24.08 -10.80
CA VAL A 98 21.28 24.02 -11.80
C VAL A 98 20.70 24.44 -13.13
N ASN A 99 21.02 25.67 -13.57
CA ASN A 99 20.74 26.13 -14.93
C ASN A 99 21.96 25.84 -15.80
N ASN A 100 21.80 25.02 -16.84
CA ASN A 100 22.84 24.77 -17.84
C ASN A 100 22.65 25.72 -19.02
#